data_AF-A0A522IF23-F1
#
_entry.id   AF-A0A522IF23-F1
#
_cell.length_a   1.000
_cell.length_b   1.000
_cell.length_c   1.000
_cell.angle_alpha   90.00
_cell.angle_beta   90.00
_cell.angle_gamma   90.00
#
_symmetry.space_group_name_H-M   'P 1'
#
loop_
_entity.id
_entity.type
_entity.pdbx_description
1 polymer ?
#
loop_
_entity_poly.entity_id
_entity_poly.type
_entity_poly.pdbx_seq_one_letter_code
_entity_poly.pdbx_strand_id
1 'polypeptide(L)'
;MEQSVAIWILIILALATASLPFFVERPLLVLPWAQKGEDGRPGWLRLLESIVFFAVLAGLHYAILIWVGGSLVIPSDSASVGLFVLKIIVLAVAVVLVLSYAGWRDLNKSTRKPFISRLLEVLVLYFMLGTLGFAFEINIGNFFPKTWEFYLITLCLYLVLAYPGFVFRYLLRRHYRHSNDSPE
;
A
#
# COMPACT_ATOMS: atom_id res chain seq x y z
N MET A 1 -19.54 -5.56 -13.72
CA MET A 1 -19.25 -4.21 -13.19
C MET A 1 -18.82 -3.34 -14.35
N GLU A 2 -19.36 -2.12 -14.48
CA GLU A 2 -18.94 -1.20 -15.54
C GLU A 2 -17.42 -0.93 -15.44
N GLN A 3 -16.71 -0.99 -16.57
CA GLN A 3 -15.27 -0.77 -16.64
C GLN A 3 -14.88 0.59 -16.04
N SER A 4 -15.72 1.60 -16.24
CA SER A 4 -15.54 2.95 -15.69
C SER A 4 -15.49 2.96 -14.16
N VAL A 5 -16.33 2.17 -13.50
CA VAL A 5 -16.38 2.07 -12.04
C VAL A 5 -15.12 1.40 -11.50
N ALA A 6 -14.63 0.35 -12.17
CA ALA A 6 -13.37 -0.32 -11.80
C ALA A 6 -12.19 0.67 -11.82
N ILE A 7 -12.12 1.47 -12.89
CA ILE A 7 -11.07 2.47 -13.08
C ILE A 7 -11.11 3.52 -11.96
N TRP A 8 -12.28 4.07 -11.64
CA TRP A 8 -12.41 5.06 -10.56
C TRP A 8 -12.04 4.49 -9.19
N ILE A 9 -12.45 3.27 -8.88
CA ILE A 9 -12.06 2.58 -7.63
C ILE A 9 -10.55 2.47 -7.56
N LEU A 10 -9.88 2.02 -8.62
CA LEU A 10 -8.44 1.89 -8.67
C LEU A 10 -7.72 3.24 -8.52
N ILE A 11 -8.20 4.30 -9.16
CA ILE A 11 -7.61 5.64 -9.06
C ILE A 11 -7.70 6.17 -7.63
N ILE A 12 -8.88 6.11 -7.01
CA ILE A 12 -9.09 6.58 -5.63
C ILE A 12 -8.23 5.76 -4.67
N LEU A 13 -8.21 4.44 -4.84
CA LEU A 13 -7.39 3.55 -4.02
C LEU A 13 -5.90 3.84 -4.21
N ALA A 14 -5.45 4.07 -5.45
CA ALA A 14 -4.07 4.41 -5.76
C ALA A 14 -3.63 5.69 -5.06
N LEU A 15 -4.46 6.74 -5.12
CA LEU A 15 -4.18 8.01 -4.46
C LEU A 15 -4.08 7.83 -2.93
N ALA A 16 -5.00 7.06 -2.35
CA ALA A 16 -5.02 6.78 -0.92
C ALA A 16 -3.77 5.98 -0.49
N THR A 17 -3.46 4.87 -1.17
CA THR A 17 -2.31 4.01 -0.83
C THR A 17 -0.98 4.70 -1.09
N ALA A 18 -0.85 5.49 -2.15
CA ALA A 18 0.36 6.24 -2.46
C ALA A 18 0.66 7.31 -1.39
N SER A 19 -0.40 7.89 -0.82
CA SER A 19 -0.28 8.95 0.20
C SER A 19 -0.07 8.41 1.62
N LEU A 20 -0.58 7.22 1.92
CA LEU A 20 -0.53 6.56 3.22
C LEU A 20 0.86 6.54 3.90
N PRO A 21 1.97 6.16 3.22
CA PRO A 21 3.32 6.11 3.86
C PRO A 21 3.85 7.49 4.28
N PHE A 22 3.32 8.57 3.71
CA PHE A 22 3.71 9.92 4.07
C PHE A 22 2.92 10.43 5.27
N PHE A 23 1.62 10.13 5.35
CA PHE A 23 0.79 10.52 6.50
C PHE A 23 1.12 9.73 7.78
N VAL A 24 1.49 8.46 7.66
CA VAL A 24 1.77 7.59 8.81
C VAL A 24 3.24 7.65 9.23
N GLU A 25 3.47 8.03 10.49
CA GLU A 25 4.82 8.08 11.07
C GLU A 25 5.36 6.69 11.43
N ARG A 26 4.47 5.70 11.62
CA ARG A 26 4.78 4.32 11.98
C ARG A 26 5.25 3.50 10.78
N PRO A 27 6.30 2.66 10.89
CA PRO A 27 6.76 1.81 9.81
C PRO A 27 5.65 0.86 9.35
N LEU A 28 5.35 0.88 8.05
CA LEU A 28 4.35 0.00 7.44
C LEU A 28 4.95 -1.33 7.00
N LEU A 29 6.28 -1.41 6.99
CA LEU A 29 7.05 -2.59 6.61
C LEU A 29 8.03 -3.00 7.70
N VAL A 30 8.16 -4.31 7.85
CA VAL A 30 9.19 -4.96 8.66
C VAL A 30 10.44 -5.14 7.79
N LEU A 31 11.35 -4.17 7.86
CA LEU A 31 12.60 -4.22 7.11
C LEU A 31 13.65 -5.10 7.82
N PRO A 32 14.48 -5.84 7.06
CA PRO A 32 15.49 -6.73 7.63
C PRO A 32 16.64 -5.96 8.30
N TRP A 33 16.83 -4.67 7.97
CA TRP A 33 17.93 -3.85 8.47
C TRP A 33 17.54 -2.98 9.65
N ALA A 34 18.49 -2.77 10.57
CA ALA A 34 18.33 -1.93 11.75
C ALA A 34 18.07 -0.47 11.41
N GLN A 35 16.91 0.05 11.84
CA GLN A 35 16.62 1.47 11.77
C GLN A 35 17.23 2.19 13.00
N LYS A 36 17.69 3.43 12.81
CA LYS A 36 18.23 4.25 13.92
C LYS A 36 17.15 4.47 14.99
N GLY A 37 17.37 3.93 16.19
CA GLY A 37 16.44 4.01 17.33
C GLY A 37 15.74 2.70 17.69
N GLU A 38 15.95 1.64 16.91
CA GLU A 38 15.40 0.29 17.16
C GLU A 38 16.30 -0.48 18.15
N ASP A 39 15.72 -1.35 18.99
CA ASP A 39 16.49 -2.13 19.97
C ASP A 39 17.50 -3.07 19.30
N GLY A 40 18.57 -3.40 20.04
CA GLY A 40 19.62 -4.35 19.64
C GLY A 40 19.17 -5.81 19.56
N ARG A 41 18.01 -6.08 18.95
CA ARG A 41 17.55 -7.44 18.68
C ARG A 41 18.54 -8.14 17.73
N PRO A 42 18.77 -9.46 17.90
CA PRO A 42 19.69 -10.19 17.04
C PRO A 42 19.23 -10.10 15.58
N GLY A 43 20.17 -9.82 14.67
CA GLY A 43 19.87 -9.59 13.24
C GLY A 43 19.13 -10.75 12.57
N TRP A 44 19.35 -11.98 13.01
CA TRP A 44 18.68 -13.18 12.49
C TRP A 44 17.19 -13.23 12.83
N LEU A 45 16.79 -12.80 14.03
CA LEU A 45 15.37 -12.78 14.43
C LEU A 45 14.59 -11.74 13.60
N ARG A 46 15.22 -10.59 13.32
CA ARG A 46 14.66 -9.54 12.44
C ARG A 46 14.52 -10.02 11.00
N LEU A 47 15.50 -10.77 10.51
CA LEU A 47 15.45 -11.35 9.17
C LEU A 47 14.31 -12.37 9.07
N LEU A 48 14.18 -13.26 10.05
CA LEU A 48 13.10 -14.24 10.12
C LEU A 48 11.74 -13.54 10.16
N GLU A 49 11.57 -12.53 11.01
CA GLU A 49 10.34 -11.74 11.09
C GLU A 49 10.01 -11.04 9.77
N SER A 50 11.00 -10.45 9.11
CA SER A 50 10.84 -9.82 7.79
C SER A 50 10.45 -10.86 6.73
N ILE A 51 11.09 -12.03 6.71
CA ILE A 51 10.73 -13.13 5.80
C ILE A 51 9.28 -13.57 6.01
N VAL A 52 8.87 -13.77 7.27
CA VAL A 52 7.48 -14.15 7.60
C VAL A 52 6.52 -13.06 7.16
N PHE A 53 6.83 -11.79 7.41
CA PHE A 53 5.99 -10.67 6.99
C PHE A 53 5.83 -10.58 5.46
N PHE A 54 6.93 -10.70 4.71
CA PHE A 54 6.89 -10.74 3.25
C PHE A 54 6.18 -11.99 2.72
N ALA A 55 6.32 -13.14 3.38
CA ALA A 55 5.58 -14.36 3.04
C ALA A 55 4.07 -14.19 3.26
N VAL A 56 3.65 -13.53 4.35
CA VAL A 56 2.25 -13.19 4.60
C VAL A 56 1.72 -12.20 3.56
N LEU A 57 2.50 -11.18 3.20
CA LEU A 57 2.13 -10.25 2.13
C LEU A 57 2.01 -10.97 0.77
N ALA A 58 2.92 -11.88 0.45
CA ALA A 58 2.84 -12.70 -0.76
C ALA A 58 1.62 -13.64 -0.70
N GLY A 59 1.34 -14.26 0.46
CA GLY A 59 0.14 -15.05 0.67
C GLY A 59 -1.14 -14.24 0.46
N LEU A 60 -1.19 -13.00 0.96
CA LEU A 60 -2.27 -12.06 0.67
C LEU A 60 -2.37 -11.76 -0.82
N HIS A 61 -1.26 -11.47 -1.50
CA HIS A 61 -1.21 -11.25 -2.95
C HIS A 61 -1.85 -12.42 -3.71
N TYR A 62 -1.48 -13.66 -3.40
CA TYR A 62 -2.08 -14.85 -4.00
C TYR A 62 -3.56 -15.03 -3.64
N ALA A 63 -3.91 -14.81 -2.36
CA ALA A 63 -5.29 -14.92 -1.90
C ALA A 63 -6.21 -13.93 -2.63
N ILE A 64 -5.76 -12.69 -2.85
CA ILE A 64 -6.49 -11.67 -3.62
C ILE A 64 -6.79 -12.17 -5.02
N LEU A 65 -5.78 -12.67 -5.72
CA LEU A 65 -5.93 -13.13 -7.10
C LEU A 65 -6.95 -14.27 -7.22
N ILE A 66 -6.95 -15.20 -6.26
CA ILE A 66 -7.87 -16.34 -6.25
C ILE A 66 -9.29 -15.89 -5.84
N TRP A 67 -9.41 -15.10 -4.77
CA TRP A 67 -10.71 -14.71 -4.18
C TRP A 67 -11.47 -13.67 -5.00
N VAL A 68 -10.74 -12.71 -5.56
CA VAL A 68 -11.32 -11.63 -6.38
C VAL A 68 -11.38 -12.07 -7.83
N GLY A 69 -10.33 -12.71 -8.37
CA GLY A 69 -10.30 -13.18 -9.76
C GLY A 69 -11.28 -14.31 -10.06
N GLY A 70 -11.64 -15.16 -9.09
CA GLY A 70 -12.63 -16.23 -9.27
C GLY A 70 -14.09 -15.78 -9.10
N SER A 71 -14.36 -14.52 -8.79
CA SER A 71 -15.69 -14.03 -8.46
C SER A 71 -16.44 -13.58 -9.72
N LEU A 72 -17.08 -14.50 -10.46
CA LEU A 72 -17.91 -14.16 -11.62
C LEU A 72 -19.01 -13.14 -11.25
N VAL A 73 -18.77 -11.85 -11.54
CA VAL A 73 -19.76 -10.78 -11.34
C VAL A 73 -20.75 -10.82 -12.51
N ILE A 74 -21.93 -11.38 -12.28
CA ILE A 74 -23.01 -11.35 -13.25
C ILE A 74 -23.59 -9.91 -13.25
N PRO A 75 -23.52 -9.16 -14.37
CA PRO A 75 -23.84 -7.73 -14.38
C PRO A 75 -25.30 -7.37 -14.02
N SER A 76 -26.21 -8.34 -14.03
CA SER A 76 -27.64 -8.13 -13.81
C SER A 76 -28.10 -8.22 -12.36
N ASP A 77 -27.23 -8.60 -11.41
CA ASP A 77 -27.62 -8.80 -10.01
C ASP A 77 -26.88 -7.83 -9.06
N SER A 78 -27.63 -6.95 -8.41
CA SER A 78 -27.11 -5.96 -7.46
C SER A 78 -26.48 -6.60 -6.22
N ALA A 79 -26.91 -7.81 -5.85
CA ALA A 79 -26.31 -8.57 -4.75
C ALA A 79 -24.85 -8.97 -5.06
N SER A 80 -24.56 -9.32 -6.31
CA SER A 80 -23.21 -9.72 -6.74
C SER A 80 -22.21 -8.56 -6.69
N VAL A 81 -22.66 -7.34 -7.04
CA VAL A 81 -21.87 -6.11 -6.95
C VAL A 81 -21.60 -5.75 -5.49
N GLY A 82 -22.60 -5.89 -4.62
CA GLY A 82 -22.46 -5.68 -3.18
C GLY A 82 -21.42 -6.61 -2.54
N LEU A 83 -21.49 -7.91 -2.84
CA LEU A 83 -20.50 -8.90 -2.36
C LEU A 83 -19.09 -8.62 -2.90
N PHE A 84 -18.98 -8.13 -4.12
CA PHE A 84 -17.70 -7.76 -4.72
C PHE A 84 -17.06 -6.54 -4.04
N VAL A 85 -17.84 -5.48 -3.77
CA VAL A 85 -17.38 -4.32 -2.99
C VAL A 85 -17.03 -4.73 -1.56
N LEU A 86 -17.85 -5.58 -0.92
CA LEU A 86 -17.58 -6.13 0.40
C LEU A 86 -16.23 -6.86 0.43
N LYS A 87 -15.93 -7.70 -0.57
CA LYS A 87 -14.63 -8.38 -0.70
C LYS A 87 -13.46 -7.40 -0.80
N ILE A 88 -13.61 -6.32 -1.58
CA ILE A 88 -12.60 -5.26 -1.68
C ILE A 88 -12.39 -4.57 -0.33
N ILE A 89 -13.47 -4.27 0.41
CA ILE A 89 -13.39 -3.64 1.74
C ILE A 89 -12.70 -4.59 2.73
N VAL A 90 -13.13 -5.86 2.78
CA VAL A 90 -12.52 -6.90 3.64
C VAL A 90 -11.03 -7.02 3.33
N LEU A 91 -10.66 -6.98 2.05
CA LEU A 91 -9.28 -7.01 1.65
C LEU A 91 -8.51 -5.75 2.08
N ALA A 92 -9.06 -4.57 1.85
CA ALA A 92 -8.44 -3.32 2.26
C ALA A 92 -8.21 -3.32 3.78
N VAL A 93 -9.16 -3.84 4.55
CA VAL A 93 -9.03 -4.05 6.00
C VAL A 93 -7.93 -5.07 6.30
N ALA A 94 -7.86 -6.21 5.61
CA ALA A 94 -6.81 -7.22 5.83
C ALA A 94 -5.41 -6.66 5.54
N VAL A 95 -5.25 -5.91 4.45
CA VAL A 95 -3.99 -5.22 4.10
C VAL A 95 -3.65 -4.19 5.18
N VAL A 96 -4.60 -3.36 5.60
CA VAL A 96 -4.39 -2.39 6.68
C VAL A 96 -4.03 -3.08 8.00
N LEU A 97 -4.64 -4.23 8.33
CA LEU A 97 -4.30 -4.99 9.54
C LEU A 97 -2.88 -5.53 9.48
N VAL A 98 -2.46 -6.10 8.35
CA VAL A 98 -1.08 -6.57 8.15
C VAL A 98 -0.09 -5.41 8.22
N LEU A 99 -0.38 -4.28 7.58
CA LEU A 99 0.47 -3.09 7.64
C LEU A 99 0.47 -2.44 9.05
N SER A 100 -0.65 -2.51 9.77
CA SER A 100 -0.78 -2.02 11.15
C SER A 100 0.01 -2.87 12.13
N TYR A 101 0.08 -4.19 11.90
CA TYR A 101 0.95 -5.09 12.67
C TYR A 101 2.41 -4.64 12.61
N ALA A 102 2.91 -4.25 11.43
CA ALA A 102 4.27 -3.71 11.27
C ALA A 102 4.48 -2.39 12.03
N GLY A 103 3.43 -1.61 12.27
CA GLY A 103 3.46 -0.39 13.07
C GLY A 103 3.27 -0.60 14.57
N TRP A 104 2.71 -1.75 14.99
CA TRP A 104 2.53 -2.11 16.40
C TRP A 104 3.81 -2.66 17.05
N ARG A 105 4.74 -3.21 16.28
CA ARG A 105 6.04 -3.71 16.80
C ARG A 105 6.91 -2.62 17.42
N ASP A 106 6.79 -1.39 16.92
CA ASP A 106 7.58 -0.22 17.32
C ASP A 106 6.73 0.79 18.13
N LEU A 107 5.79 0.28 18.93
CA LEU A 107 4.75 1.06 19.62
C LEU A 107 5.27 2.22 20.48
N ASN A 108 6.54 2.18 20.90
CA ASN A 108 7.08 3.06 21.95
C ASN A 108 8.31 3.89 21.53
N LYS A 109 8.72 3.91 20.24
CA LYS A 109 9.94 4.61 19.82
C LYS A 109 9.76 5.42 18.54
N SER A 110 10.28 6.66 18.58
CA SER A 110 10.28 7.60 17.46
C SER A 110 11.41 7.25 16.49
N THR A 111 11.20 6.21 15.69
CA THR A 111 12.16 5.80 14.67
C THR A 111 12.12 6.82 13.54
N ARG A 112 13.22 7.56 13.32
CA ARG A 112 13.29 8.55 12.24
C ARG A 112 13.36 7.83 10.89
N LYS A 113 12.20 7.62 10.26
CA LYS A 113 12.07 6.94 8.96
C LYS A 113 12.98 7.57 7.89
N PRO A 114 13.98 6.84 7.36
CA PRO A 114 14.79 7.32 6.24
C PRO A 114 13.95 7.40 4.96
N PHE A 115 14.35 8.26 4.02
CA PHE A 115 13.67 8.41 2.74
C PHE A 115 13.51 7.08 1.99
N ILE A 116 14.57 6.26 1.98
CA ILE A 116 14.59 4.95 1.31
C ILE A 116 13.52 4.01 1.87
N SER A 117 13.28 4.03 3.19
CA SER A 117 12.23 3.19 3.79
C SER A 117 10.83 3.55 3.28
N ARG A 118 10.55 4.84 3.06
CA ARG A 118 9.27 5.30 2.52
C ARG A 118 9.13 4.94 1.05
N LEU A 119 10.22 5.06 0.28
CA LEU A 119 10.22 4.64 -1.12
C LEU A 119 9.91 3.15 -1.23
N LEU A 120 10.48 2.33 -0.34
CA LEU A 120 10.19 0.90 -0.30
C LEU A 120 8.75 0.61 0.16
N GLU A 121 8.21 1.38 1.10
CA GLU A 121 6.78 1.33 1.47
C GLU A 121 5.87 1.62 0.28
N VAL A 122 6.13 2.69 -0.47
CA VAL A 122 5.39 3.04 -1.69
C VAL A 122 5.51 1.91 -2.72
N LEU A 123 6.71 1.35 -2.92
CA LEU A 123 6.95 0.28 -3.88
C LEU A 123 6.16 -1.00 -3.54
N VAL A 124 6.12 -1.41 -2.28
CA VAL A 124 5.34 -2.58 -1.85
C VAL A 124 3.84 -2.32 -1.98
N LEU A 125 3.38 -1.12 -1.63
CA LEU A 125 1.98 -0.73 -1.83
C LEU A 125 1.60 -0.68 -3.31
N TYR A 126 2.54 -0.32 -4.20
CA TYR A 126 2.35 -0.41 -5.64
C TYR A 126 2.13 -1.86 -6.09
N PHE A 127 2.94 -2.81 -5.63
CA PHE A 127 2.73 -4.23 -5.93
C PHE A 127 1.37 -4.73 -5.43
N MET A 128 0.95 -4.31 -4.23
CA MET A 128 -0.38 -4.64 -3.70
C MET A 128 -1.51 -4.06 -4.56
N LEU A 129 -1.41 -2.79 -4.97
CA LEU A 129 -2.38 -2.18 -5.86
C LEU A 129 -2.40 -2.86 -7.24
N GLY A 130 -1.23 -3.26 -7.75
CA GLY A 130 -1.09 -3.99 -9.01
C GLY A 130 -1.86 -5.32 -9.01
N THR A 131 -1.89 -6.04 -7.89
CA THR A 131 -2.71 -7.27 -7.78
C THR A 131 -4.18 -7.01 -7.93
N LEU A 132 -4.65 -5.92 -7.34
CA LEU A 132 -6.05 -5.54 -7.41
C LEU A 132 -6.41 -5.21 -8.85
N GLY A 133 -5.56 -4.42 -9.52
CA GLY A 133 -5.69 -4.13 -10.94
C GLY A 133 -5.76 -5.40 -11.81
N PHE A 134 -4.87 -6.36 -11.56
CA PHE A 134 -4.87 -7.64 -12.29
C PHE A 134 -6.10 -8.50 -11.98
N ALA A 135 -6.55 -8.52 -10.73
CA ALA A 135 -7.77 -9.22 -10.33
C ALA A 135 -9.00 -8.61 -11.02
N PHE A 136 -9.08 -7.28 -11.14
CA PHE A 136 -10.15 -6.62 -11.91
C PHE A 136 -10.10 -7.01 -13.39
N GLU A 137 -8.91 -7.09 -13.97
CA GLU A 137 -8.74 -7.44 -15.38
C GLU A 137 -9.20 -8.86 -15.69
N ILE A 138 -8.91 -9.82 -14.81
CA ILE A 138 -9.43 -11.21 -14.91
C ILE A 138 -10.96 -11.21 -14.96
N ASN A 139 -11.62 -10.33 -14.21
CA ASN A 139 -13.08 -10.22 -14.16
C ASN A 139 -13.70 -9.53 -15.37
N ILE A 140 -12.97 -8.66 -16.08
CA ILE A 140 -13.45 -7.93 -17.26
C ILE A 140 -13.27 -8.75 -18.55
N GLY A 141 -12.41 -9.78 -18.54
CA GLY A 141 -12.37 -10.82 -19.58
C GLY A 141 -11.60 -10.45 -20.86
N ASN A 142 -10.89 -9.32 -20.88
CA ASN A 142 -10.12 -8.89 -22.05
C ASN A 142 -8.62 -8.84 -21.72
N PHE A 143 -7.93 -9.98 -21.90
CA PHE A 143 -6.50 -10.08 -21.64
C PHE A 143 -5.71 -9.53 -22.82
N PHE A 144 -5.34 -8.24 -22.75
CA PHE A 144 -4.37 -7.69 -23.67
C PHE A 144 -2.95 -7.97 -23.15
N PRO A 145 -2.04 -8.47 -24.01
CA PRO A 145 -0.65 -8.64 -23.63
C PRO A 145 -0.03 -7.27 -23.30
N LYS A 146 0.37 -7.08 -22.05
CA LYS A 146 1.03 -5.85 -21.58
C LYS A 146 2.53 -6.00 -21.65
N THR A 147 3.20 -5.00 -22.19
CA THR A 147 4.66 -4.91 -22.21
C THR A 147 5.21 -4.49 -20.85
N TRP A 148 6.51 -4.69 -20.64
CA TRP A 148 7.23 -4.22 -19.45
C TRP A 148 7.08 -2.69 -19.24
N GLU A 149 6.96 -1.94 -20.35
CA GLU A 149 6.78 -0.48 -20.39
C GLU A 149 5.51 -0.04 -19.65
N PHE A 150 4.41 -0.80 -19.82
CA PHE A 150 3.15 -0.50 -19.14
C PHE A 150 3.36 -0.43 -17.62
N TYR A 151 4.07 -1.41 -17.06
CA TYR A 151 4.33 -1.49 -15.61
C TYR A 151 5.23 -0.35 -15.11
N LEU A 152 6.11 0.18 -15.94
CA LEU A 152 6.94 1.35 -15.60
C LEU A 152 6.14 2.63 -15.63
N ILE A 153 5.29 2.80 -16.64
CA ILE A 153 4.43 3.99 -16.74
C ILE A 153 3.46 4.04 -15.56
N THR A 154 2.85 2.90 -15.20
CA THR A 154 1.96 2.83 -14.02
C THR A 154 2.72 3.07 -12.71
N LEU A 155 3.96 2.58 -12.59
CA LEU A 155 4.81 2.86 -11.43
C LEU A 155 5.13 4.36 -11.33
N CYS A 156 5.52 4.99 -12.44
CA CYS A 156 5.79 6.42 -12.48
C CYS A 156 4.54 7.25 -12.13
N LEU A 157 3.37 6.88 -12.68
CA LEU A 157 2.10 7.54 -12.37
C LEU A 157 1.76 7.40 -10.87
N TYR A 158 1.96 6.21 -10.31
CA TYR A 158 1.75 5.96 -8.88
C TYR A 158 2.68 6.79 -8.00
N LEU A 159 3.95 6.94 -8.39
CA LEU A 159 4.91 7.81 -7.70
C LEU A 159 4.48 9.29 -7.77
N VAL A 160 3.95 9.74 -8.91
CA VAL A 160 3.39 11.10 -9.03
C VAL A 160 2.17 11.27 -8.10
N LEU A 161 1.29 10.27 -7.99
CA LEU A 161 0.17 10.30 -7.04
C LEU A 161 0.62 10.32 -5.57
N ALA A 162 1.86 9.89 -5.27
CA ALA A 162 2.45 9.98 -3.93
C ALA A 162 2.91 11.40 -3.56
N TYR A 163 3.09 12.28 -4.56
CA TYR A 163 3.55 13.66 -4.39
C TYR A 163 2.75 14.50 -3.37
N PRO A 164 1.40 14.53 -3.34
CA PRO A 164 0.64 15.29 -2.35
C PRO A 164 1.02 14.93 -0.90
N GLY A 165 1.19 13.63 -0.61
CA GLY A 165 1.65 13.17 0.70
C GLY A 165 3.08 13.63 1.00
N PHE A 166 3.97 13.57 0.01
CA PHE A 166 5.34 14.06 0.12
C PHE A 166 5.38 15.57 0.48
N VAL A 167 4.67 16.40 -0.27
CA VAL A 167 4.61 17.87 -0.06
C VAL A 167 4.09 18.20 1.34
N PHE A 168 2.98 17.58 1.74
CA PHE A 168 2.38 17.83 3.06
C PHE A 168 3.36 17.60 4.21
N ARG A 169 4.13 16.49 4.13
CA ARG A 169 5.07 16.13 5.19
C ARG A 169 6.39 16.89 5.15
N TYR A 170 6.95 17.11 3.97
CA TYR A 170 8.30 17.68 3.84
C TYR A 170 8.30 19.20 3.73
N LEU A 171 7.28 19.79 3.10
CA LEU A 171 7.21 21.24 2.89
C LEU A 171 6.33 21.93 3.94
N LEU A 172 5.11 21.46 4.22
CA LEU A 172 4.22 22.14 5.17
C LEU A 172 4.58 21.91 6.64
N ARG A 173 4.74 20.64 7.08
CA ARG A 173 4.99 20.34 8.50
C ARG A 173 6.33 20.88 9.05
N ARG A 174 7.31 21.13 8.18
CA ARG A 174 8.62 21.67 8.60
C ARG A 174 8.57 23.18 8.83
N HIS A 175 7.71 23.89 8.10
CA HIS A 175 7.61 25.34 8.15
C HIS A 175 6.88 25.83 9.42
N TYR A 176 5.82 25.13 9.83
CA TYR A 176 5.03 25.49 11.03
C TYR A 176 5.82 25.43 12.35
N ARG A 177 6.90 24.64 12.39
CA ARG A 177 7.77 24.51 13.57
C ARG A 177 8.68 25.73 13.78
N HIS A 178 8.99 26.46 12.70
CA HIS A 178 9.96 27.57 12.73
C HIS A 178 9.28 28.93 12.99
N SER A 179 7.98 29.06 12.71
CA SER A 179 7.22 30.30 12.96
C SER A 179 6.78 30.46 14.42
N ASN A 180 6.60 29.36 15.15
CA ASN A 180 6.16 29.37 16.56
C ASN A 180 7.29 29.59 17.58
N ASP A 181 8.54 29.64 17.13
CA ASP A 181 9.72 29.79 17.99
C ASP A 181 10.36 31.18 17.86
N SER A 182 9.61 32.14 17.31
CA SER A 182 10.00 33.55 17.25
C SER A 182 9.70 34.17 18.61
N PRO A 183 10.70 34.52 19.45
CA PRO A 183 10.44 35.35 20.61
C PRO A 183 10.08 36.75 20.10
N GLU A 184 8.90 37.23 20.49
CA GLU A 184 8.57 38.66 20.42
C GLU A 184 9.49 39.48 21.33
#